data_AF-A0A2M8PJE1-F1
#
_entry.id   AF-A0A2M8PJE1-F1
#
_cell.length_a   1.000
_cell.length_b   1.000
_cell.length_c   1.000
_cell.angle_alpha   90.00
_cell.angle_beta   90.00
_cell.angle_gamma   90.00
#
_symmetry.space_group_name_H-M   'P 1'
#
loop_
_entity.id
_entity.type
_entity.pdbx_description
1 polymer ?
#
loop_
_entity_poly.entity_id
_entity_poly.type
_entity_poly.pdbx_seq_one_letter_code
_entity_poly.pdbx_strand_id
1 'polypeptide(L)'
;AKHQGIIANPNCTTILMGVAIYPLHQVQPIRRVVVSTYQSASGAGAQAMAELEAQARAILSGSTPPTSAFPYPLAFNLFPHNSPLNEHGYCQEEMKMIQETRKIFECSDLA
;
A
#
# COMPACT_ATOMS: atom_id res chain seq x y z
N ALA A 1 -22.32 -1.58 -21.25
CA ALA A 1 -21.61 -1.26 -20.00
C ALA A 1 -22.22 0.01 -19.39
N LYS A 2 -22.31 0.13 -18.05
CA LYS A 2 -22.88 1.33 -17.36
C LYS A 2 -21.85 2.46 -17.10
N HIS A 3 -20.61 2.34 -17.58
CA HIS A 3 -19.55 3.32 -17.32
C HIS A 3 -19.66 4.57 -18.22
N GLN A 4 -19.16 5.71 -17.76
CA GLN A 4 -19.14 6.99 -18.50
C GLN A 4 -17.79 7.25 -19.22
N GLY A 5 -17.12 6.19 -19.68
CA GLY A 5 -15.87 6.28 -20.45
C GLY A 5 -14.59 6.25 -19.61
N ILE A 6 -14.69 6.18 -18.28
CA ILE A 6 -13.56 6.05 -17.36
C ILE A 6 -13.74 4.79 -16.51
N ILE A 7 -12.70 3.96 -16.44
CA ILE A 7 -12.59 2.80 -15.56
C ILE A 7 -11.34 2.98 -14.71
N ALA A 8 -11.51 3.09 -13.40
CA ALA A 8 -10.39 3.24 -12.49
C ALA A 8 -9.70 1.90 -12.24
N ASN A 9 -8.38 1.86 -12.36
CA ASN A 9 -7.57 0.74 -11.89
C ASN A 9 -7.33 0.90 -10.37
N PRO A 10 -7.61 -0.13 -9.55
CA PRO A 10 -7.44 -0.01 -8.11
C PRO A 10 -5.97 0.12 -7.67
N ASN A 11 -5.77 0.40 -6.38
CA ASN A 11 -4.47 0.35 -5.74
C ASN A 11 -3.85 -1.06 -5.84
N CYS A 12 -2.53 -1.12 -6.03
CA CYS A 12 -1.79 -2.37 -6.21
C CYS A 12 -1.99 -3.36 -5.04
N THR A 13 -1.99 -2.87 -3.81
CA THR A 13 -2.16 -3.69 -2.60
C THR A 13 -3.59 -4.21 -2.50
N THR A 14 -4.59 -3.41 -2.85
CA THR A 14 -5.99 -3.86 -2.96
C THR A 14 -6.14 -4.96 -4.01
N ILE A 15 -5.51 -4.81 -5.18
CA ILE A 15 -5.57 -5.80 -6.27
C ILE A 15 -5.03 -7.15 -5.78
N LEU A 16 -3.83 -7.15 -5.19
CA LEU A 16 -3.19 -8.38 -4.71
C LEU A 16 -4.05 -9.11 -3.66
N MET A 17 -4.56 -8.36 -2.68
CA MET A 17 -5.46 -8.91 -1.66
C MET A 17 -6.76 -9.43 -2.28
N GLY A 18 -7.40 -8.63 -3.14
CA GLY A 18 -8.68 -8.94 -3.76
C GLY A 18 -8.63 -10.21 -4.60
N VAL A 19 -7.60 -10.39 -5.43
CA VAL A 19 -7.38 -11.62 -6.21
C VAL A 19 -7.31 -12.85 -5.31
N ALA A 20 -6.65 -12.74 -4.15
CA ALA A 20 -6.52 -13.85 -3.21
C ALA A 20 -7.83 -14.17 -2.46
N ILE A 21 -8.56 -13.15 -1.99
CA ILE A 21 -9.67 -13.36 -1.05
C ILE A 21 -11.06 -13.35 -1.71
N TYR A 22 -11.22 -12.78 -2.91
CA TYR A 22 -12.52 -12.72 -3.58
C TYR A 22 -13.12 -14.11 -3.85
N PRO A 23 -12.36 -15.11 -4.33
CA PRO A 23 -12.91 -16.46 -4.51
C PRO A 23 -13.43 -17.07 -3.21
N LEU A 24 -12.76 -16.82 -2.08
CA LEU A 24 -13.20 -17.28 -0.77
C LEU A 24 -14.50 -16.57 -0.35
N HIS A 25 -14.57 -15.25 -0.58
CA HIS A 25 -15.76 -14.45 -0.31
C HIS A 25 -16.99 -14.92 -1.10
N GLN A 26 -16.81 -15.41 -2.34
CA GLN A 26 -17.89 -15.97 -3.16
C GLN A 26 -18.45 -17.30 -2.60
N VAL A 27 -17.62 -18.10 -1.93
CA VAL A 27 -18.06 -19.36 -1.30
C VAL A 27 -18.74 -19.07 0.04
N GLN A 28 -18.11 -18.23 0.87
CA GLN A 28 -18.69 -17.78 2.13
C GLN A 28 -18.31 -16.31 2.39
N PRO A 29 -19.30 -15.41 2.58
CA PRO A 29 -19.03 -13.99 2.76
C PRO A 29 -18.06 -13.71 3.90
N ILE A 30 -16.89 -13.19 3.56
CA ILE A 30 -15.91 -12.68 4.52
C ILE A 30 -16.50 -11.44 5.20
N ARG A 31 -16.48 -11.42 6.54
CA ARG A 31 -16.97 -10.29 7.34
C ARG A 31 -15.88 -9.35 7.82
N ARG A 32 -14.65 -9.85 7.96
CA ARG A 32 -13.51 -9.07 8.46
C ARG A 32 -12.21 -9.51 7.82
N VAL A 33 -11.37 -8.55 7.45
CA VAL A 33 -10.00 -8.77 7.03
C VAL A 33 -9.05 -8.00 7.93
N VAL A 34 -8.03 -8.67 8.45
CA VAL A 34 -6.91 -8.02 9.15
C VAL A 34 -5.66 -8.28 8.31
N VAL A 35 -5.03 -7.22 7.83
CA VAL A 35 -3.89 -7.29 6.92
C VAL A 35 -2.80 -6.32 7.36
N SER A 36 -1.56 -6.76 7.24
CA SER A 36 -0.37 -5.92 7.40
C SER A 36 0.45 -6.02 6.13
N THR A 37 0.85 -4.87 5.59
CA THR A 37 1.51 -4.81 4.28
C THR A 37 3.02 -4.66 4.45
N TYR A 38 3.76 -5.25 3.53
CA TYR A 38 5.22 -5.10 3.44
C TYR A 38 5.53 -4.55 2.05
N GLN A 39 5.24 -3.27 1.86
CA GLN A 39 5.30 -2.63 0.56
C GLN A 39 6.73 -2.26 0.20
N SER A 40 7.14 -2.58 -1.03
CA SER A 40 8.47 -2.26 -1.53
C SER A 40 8.58 -0.80 -1.99
N ALA A 41 9.81 -0.28 -2.02
CA ALA A 41 10.09 1.09 -2.48
C ALA A 41 9.61 1.40 -3.92
N SER A 42 9.41 0.37 -4.76
CA SER A 42 8.91 0.55 -6.13
C SER A 42 7.52 1.18 -6.18
N GLY A 43 6.71 1.03 -5.13
CA GLY A 43 5.41 1.69 -5.02
C GLY A 43 5.51 3.22 -4.95
N ALA A 44 6.65 3.75 -4.50
CA ALA A 44 6.95 5.18 -4.49
C ALA A 44 7.70 5.64 -5.76
N GLY A 45 7.91 4.75 -6.73
CA GLY A 45 8.48 5.06 -8.04
C GLY A 45 10.00 4.83 -8.15
N ALA A 46 10.52 5.06 -9.36
CA ALA A 46 11.92 4.75 -9.71
C ALA A 46 12.95 5.54 -8.87
N GLN A 47 12.64 6.78 -8.51
CA GLN A 47 13.50 7.61 -7.67
C GLN A 47 13.65 7.02 -6.26
N ALA A 48 12.55 6.51 -5.68
CA ALA A 48 12.58 5.85 -4.39
C ALA A 48 13.40 4.54 -4.41
N MET A 49 13.35 3.79 -5.51
CA MET A 49 14.18 2.60 -5.69
C MET A 49 15.67 2.95 -5.77
N ALA A 50 16.03 3.96 -6.58
CA ALA A 50 17.41 4.42 -6.72
C ALA A 50 17.96 4.96 -5.39
N GLU A 51 17.14 5.70 -4.63
CA GLU A 51 17.50 6.19 -3.31
C GLU A 51 17.73 5.04 -2.32
N LEU A 52 16.87 4.03 -2.29
CA LEU A 52 17.06 2.86 -1.42
C LEU A 52 18.41 2.17 -1.67
N GLU A 53 18.80 2.02 -2.95
CA GLU A 53 20.10 1.46 -3.31
C GLU A 53 21.26 2.35 -2.84
N ALA A 54 21.16 3.66 -3.07
CA ALA A 54 22.18 4.63 -2.65
C ALA A 54 22.34 4.67 -1.12
N GLN A 55 21.21 4.63 -0.38
CA GLN A 55 21.19 4.54 1.08
C GLN A 55 21.90 3.26 1.56
N ALA A 56 21.58 2.11 0.96
CA ALA A 56 22.21 0.85 1.36
C ALA A 56 23.73 0.88 1.14
N ARG A 57 24.20 1.40 0.00
CA ARG A 57 25.63 1.56 -0.30
C ARG A 57 26.33 2.49 0.69
N ALA A 58 25.73 3.64 0.98
CA ALA A 58 26.28 4.62 1.93
C ALA A 58 26.39 4.05 3.34
N ILE A 59 25.36 3.37 3.82
CA ILE A 59 25.37 2.75 5.16
C ILE A 59 26.45 1.67 5.25
N LEU A 60 26.57 0.81 4.24
CA LEU A 60 27.59 -0.24 4.20
C LEU A 60 29.03 0.31 4.10
N SER A 61 29.21 1.53 3.59
CA SER A 61 30.50 2.23 3.58
C SER A 61 30.73 3.13 4.79
N GLY A 62 29.86 3.09 5.82
CA GLY A 62 29.98 3.92 7.02
C GLY A 62 29.72 5.42 6.79
N SER A 63 29.01 5.76 5.72
CA SER A 63 28.66 7.13 5.32
C SER A 63 27.20 7.45 5.61
N THR A 64 26.85 8.75 5.67
CA THR A 64 25.46 9.18 5.90
C THR A 64 24.57 8.85 4.69
N PRO A 65 23.46 8.13 4.87
CA PRO A 65 22.52 7.83 3.79
C PRO A 65 21.80 9.08 3.26
N PRO A 66 21.66 9.25 1.93
CA PRO A 66 20.88 10.34 1.36
C PRO A 66 19.37 10.14 1.55
N THR A 67 18.64 11.21 1.82
CA THR A 67 17.17 11.21 2.00
C THR A 67 16.55 12.34 1.19
N SER A 68 15.98 12.02 0.04
CA SER A 68 15.34 12.99 -0.86
C SER A 68 13.93 12.58 -1.28
N ALA A 69 13.72 11.29 -1.55
CA ALA A 69 12.41 10.68 -1.82
C ALA A 69 11.69 10.28 -0.53
N PHE A 70 12.43 9.88 0.50
CA PHE A 70 11.87 9.53 1.81
C PHE A 70 12.29 10.54 2.89
N PRO A 71 11.44 10.78 3.91
CA PRO A 71 11.76 11.69 5.02
C PRO A 71 12.87 11.15 5.94
N TYR A 72 13.19 9.86 5.85
CA TYR A 72 14.25 9.19 6.62
C TYR A 72 14.78 8.00 5.80
N PRO A 73 15.95 7.45 6.14
CA PRO A 73 16.51 6.30 5.42
C PRO A 73 15.58 5.09 5.49
N LEU A 74 15.30 4.50 4.33
CA LEU A 74 14.56 3.25 4.18
C LEU A 74 15.48 2.03 4.22
N ALA A 75 16.71 2.15 3.73
CA ALA A 75 17.68 1.05 3.78
C ALA A 75 17.90 0.58 5.22
N PHE A 76 17.74 -0.74 5.45
CA PHE A 76 17.83 -1.39 6.76
C PHE A 76 16.85 -0.85 7.81
N ASN A 77 15.73 -0.29 7.38
CA ASN A 77 14.70 0.28 8.24
C ASN A 77 13.30 -0.19 7.83
N LEU A 78 12.33 0.00 8.72
CA LEU A 78 10.90 -0.15 8.46
C LEU A 78 10.19 1.09 9.00
N PHE A 79 9.20 1.58 8.27
CA PHE A 79 8.35 2.66 8.74
C PHE A 79 6.88 2.39 8.42
N PRO A 80 5.95 2.89 9.24
CA PRO A 80 4.54 2.48 9.15
C PRO A 80 3.79 3.17 8.00
N HIS A 81 4.01 4.46 7.74
CA HIS A 81 3.37 5.19 6.64
C HIS A 81 4.08 6.53 6.34
N ASN A 82 3.87 7.07 5.14
CA ASN A 82 4.34 8.40 4.71
C ASN A 82 3.19 9.38 4.35
N SER A 83 1.94 8.96 4.54
CA SER A 83 0.76 9.82 4.34
C SER A 83 0.17 10.28 5.68
N PRO A 84 -0.59 11.39 5.73
CA PRO A 84 -1.32 11.80 6.93
C PRO A 84 -2.23 10.70 7.48
N LEU A 85 -2.39 10.67 8.80
CA LEU A 85 -3.38 9.84 9.47
C LEU A 85 -4.72 10.58 9.53
N ASN A 86 -5.81 9.83 9.45
CA ASN A 86 -7.15 10.33 9.76
C ASN A 86 -7.38 10.36 11.29
N GLU A 87 -8.54 10.84 11.71
CA GLU A 87 -8.96 10.93 13.12
C GLU A 87 -9.02 9.57 13.86
N HIS A 88 -9.04 8.46 13.11
CA HIS A 88 -9.05 7.11 13.65
C HIS A 88 -7.66 6.43 13.63
N GLY A 89 -6.62 7.14 13.20
CA GLY A 89 -5.25 6.63 13.17
C GLY A 89 -4.89 5.80 11.93
N TYR A 90 -5.73 5.80 10.88
CA TYR A 90 -5.40 5.14 9.62
C TYR A 90 -4.75 6.10 8.63
N CYS A 91 -3.73 5.62 7.94
CA CYS A 91 -3.08 6.31 6.84
C CYS A 91 -3.91 6.18 5.55
N GLN A 92 -3.57 6.98 4.52
CA GLN A 92 -4.33 7.00 3.27
C GLN A 92 -4.29 5.66 2.54
N GLU A 93 -3.17 4.94 2.62
CA GLU A 93 -3.02 3.65 1.95
C GLU A 93 -3.94 2.58 2.57
N GLU A 94 -4.03 2.53 3.89
CA GLU A 94 -4.96 1.66 4.61
C GLU A 94 -6.42 2.00 4.27
N MET A 95 -6.76 3.29 4.20
CA MET A 95 -8.09 3.73 3.82
C MET A 95 -8.46 3.37 2.38
N LYS A 96 -7.51 3.43 1.44
CA LYS A 96 -7.71 2.94 0.06
C LYS A 96 -8.04 1.46 0.05
N MET A 97 -7.27 0.64 0.77
CA MET A 97 -7.54 -0.80 0.86
C MET A 97 -8.96 -1.09 1.37
N ILE A 98 -9.41 -0.39 2.41
CA ILE A 98 -10.76 -0.54 2.96
C ILE A 98 -11.82 -0.14 1.91
N GLN A 99 -11.71 1.08 1.38
CA GLN A 99 -12.75 1.66 0.51
C GLN A 99 -12.83 0.96 -0.85
N GLU A 100 -11.69 0.67 -1.46
CA GLU A 100 -11.64 0.00 -2.76
C GLU A 100 -12.12 -1.45 -2.64
N THR A 101 -11.76 -2.18 -1.59
CA THR A 101 -12.25 -3.56 -1.38
C THR A 101 -13.77 -3.57 -1.23
N ARG A 102 -14.34 -2.69 -0.39
CA ARG A 102 -15.79 -2.56 -0.22
C ARG A 102 -16.50 -2.26 -1.53
N LYS A 103 -15.92 -1.38 -2.35
CA LYS A 103 -16.47 -1.03 -3.67
C LYS A 103 -16.38 -2.18 -4.67
N ILE A 104 -15.23 -2.86 -4.75
CA ILE A 104 -14.99 -3.95 -5.70
C ILE A 104 -15.84 -5.19 -5.33
N PHE A 105 -16.00 -5.46 -4.04
CA PHE A 105 -16.74 -6.64 -3.55
C PHE A 105 -18.25 -6.36 -3.42
N GLU A 106 -18.69 -5.12 -3.66
CA GLU A 106 -20.07 -4.67 -3.43
C GLU A 106 -20.56 -4.95 -1.99
N CYS A 107 -19.65 -4.88 -1.02
CA CYS A 107 -19.90 -5.21 0.39
C CYS A 107 -19.48 -4.03 1.27
N SER A 108 -20.42 -3.14 1.58
CA SER A 108 -20.16 -1.90 2.32
C SER A 108 -19.81 -2.11 3.79
N ASP A 109 -20.21 -3.24 4.36
CA ASP A 109 -20.07 -3.61 5.77
C ASP A 109 -18.84 -4.49 6.05
N LEU A 110 -18.01 -4.79 5.03
CA LEU A 110 -16.74 -5.50 5.22
C LEU A 110 -15.83 -4.73 6.20
N ALA A 111 -15.48 -5.38 7.30
CA ALA A 111 -14.71 -4.80 8.41
C ALA A 111 -13.20 -5.07 8.34
#